data_AF-A0A9D9PSX7-F1
#
_entry.id   AF-A0A9D9PSX7-F1
#
_cell.length_a   1.000
_cell.length_b   1.000
_cell.length_c   1.000
_cell.angle_alpha   90.00
_cell.angle_beta   90.00
_cell.angle_gamma   90.00
#
_symmetry.space_group_name_H-M   'P 1'
#
loop_
_entity.id
_entity.type
_entity.pdbx_description
1 polymer ?
#
loop_
_entity_poly.entity_id
_entity_poly.type
_entity_poly.pdbx_seq_one_letter_code
_entity_poly.pdbx_strand_id
1 'polypeptide(L)'
;MKRYGDKVAIALIGPAGEMRLSAAGVQNLDKDRVPARIAARGGLGAVMGSKRLKAIVFDDAGGKKPPIAQREAFKAAQKLFTNNTLEHPQTKTYQEYGTPAMVRTCNAFGALPTRNFSSGQFEGAETISGEVMRELLLKRGGESETTHACMAGCVIQCSNTYGGEDGKAIVSPLEYETIGLLGSNLGIADLDTVARLNWEVSDLGLDTIDMGAALGVAAEAGLMAFGDGARGLELLREIRQGTPLGRILGHGAAVAGKVLGVLRVPVVKGQAMSAYEPRAIKGTGTTYVTSPQGADHTAGNTVRAKVDHLDAKANIATSRAAQINMAGFDTLGACIFAGFGFMVKPEVIPDLLNARYGWQVGGDILQVLGRETLVMEREFNKRAGFTAADDRIPEYMRTEPLPPHNSVYDAAESDLDSIFNW
;
A
#
# COMPACT_ATOMS: atom_id res chain seq x y z
N MET A 1 -10.01 -5.50 24.59
CA MET A 1 -9.17 -6.16 25.62
C MET A 1 -9.86 -6.18 27.00
N LYS A 2 -9.98 -5.06 27.72
CA LYS A 2 -10.63 -5.03 29.07
C LYS A 2 -11.99 -5.75 29.16
N ARG A 3 -12.82 -5.66 28.11
CA ARG A 3 -14.16 -6.28 28.07
C ARG A 3 -14.20 -7.72 27.52
N TYR A 4 -13.38 -8.03 26.52
CA TYR A 4 -13.48 -9.28 25.73
C TYR A 4 -12.29 -10.22 25.93
N GLY A 5 -11.35 -9.86 26.80
CA GLY A 5 -10.12 -10.62 27.02
C GLY A 5 -9.10 -10.47 25.89
N ASP A 6 -8.04 -11.26 26.00
CA ASP A 6 -6.82 -11.18 25.19
C ASP A 6 -6.77 -12.13 23.98
N LYS A 7 -7.80 -12.97 23.83
CA LYS A 7 -7.89 -14.00 22.79
C LYS A 7 -8.93 -13.64 21.74
N VAL A 8 -8.95 -12.39 21.30
CA VAL A 8 -9.88 -11.90 20.26
C VAL A 8 -9.10 -11.13 19.21
N ALA A 9 -9.59 -11.17 17.97
CA ALA A 9 -9.19 -10.22 16.94
C ALA A 9 -10.24 -9.10 16.84
N ILE A 10 -9.80 -7.89 16.47
CA ILE A 10 -10.70 -6.74 16.33
C ILE A 10 -10.38 -6.01 15.03
N ALA A 11 -11.41 -5.77 14.23
CA ALA A 11 -11.40 -4.80 13.14
C ALA A 11 -12.19 -3.57 13.59
N LEU A 12 -11.65 -2.36 13.41
CA LEU A 12 -12.24 -1.12 13.93
C LEU A 12 -11.93 0.09 13.03
N ILE A 13 -12.71 1.15 13.20
CA ILE A 13 -12.46 2.46 12.56
C ILE A 13 -11.99 3.49 13.58
N GLY A 14 -11.17 4.44 13.14
CA GLY A 14 -10.82 5.65 13.90
C GLY A 14 -11.86 6.77 13.74
N PRO A 15 -11.59 7.95 14.32
CA PRO A 15 -12.42 9.14 14.16
C PRO A 15 -12.73 9.52 12.70
N ALA A 16 -11.81 9.26 11.77
CA ALA A 16 -12.05 9.55 10.35
C ALA A 16 -13.19 8.72 9.75
N GLY A 17 -13.29 7.44 10.14
CA GLY A 17 -14.41 6.59 9.74
C GLY A 17 -15.74 7.06 10.34
N GLU A 18 -15.73 7.48 11.61
CA GLU A 18 -16.91 8.06 12.29
C GLU A 18 -17.41 9.32 11.59
N MET A 19 -16.48 10.17 11.14
CA MET A 19 -16.75 11.37 10.35
C MET A 19 -17.09 11.09 8.88
N ARG A 20 -16.95 9.84 8.42
CA ARG A 20 -17.19 9.38 7.04
C ARG A 20 -16.29 10.09 6.01
N LEU A 21 -15.04 10.32 6.39
CA LEU A 21 -14.04 10.90 5.50
C LEU A 21 -13.60 9.86 4.46
N SER A 22 -13.51 10.25 3.18
CA SER A 22 -13.32 9.29 2.07
C SER A 22 -12.00 8.53 2.10
N ALA A 23 -10.98 9.07 2.76
CA ALA A 23 -9.68 8.40 2.93
C ALA A 23 -9.61 7.50 4.19
N ALA A 24 -10.74 7.27 4.88
CA ALA A 24 -10.78 6.44 6.08
C ALA A 24 -10.68 4.94 5.76
N GLY A 25 -9.80 4.25 6.49
CA GLY A 25 -9.60 2.81 6.41
C GLY A 25 -10.21 2.03 7.59
N VAL A 26 -10.07 0.72 7.55
CA VAL A 26 -10.40 -0.19 8.67
C VAL A 26 -9.12 -0.75 9.25
N GLN A 27 -8.88 -0.48 10.53
CA GLN A 27 -7.73 -1.00 11.24
C GLN A 27 -8.02 -2.35 11.88
N ASN A 28 -6.99 -3.18 11.97
CA ASN A 28 -7.01 -4.50 12.54
C ASN A 28 -5.86 -4.60 13.54
N LEU A 29 -6.12 -5.36 14.60
CA LEU A 29 -5.08 -5.71 15.56
C LEU A 29 -4.03 -6.58 14.89
N ASP A 30 -2.76 -6.29 15.16
CA ASP A 30 -1.67 -7.22 14.87
C ASP A 30 -1.55 -8.30 15.96
N LYS A 31 -0.53 -9.16 15.84
CA LYS A 31 -0.28 -10.25 16.80
C LYS A 31 -0.06 -9.77 18.24
N ASP A 32 0.40 -8.54 18.43
CA ASP A 32 0.69 -7.94 19.75
C ASP A 32 -0.46 -7.07 20.25
N ARG A 33 -1.53 -6.98 19.46
CA ARG A 33 -2.81 -6.32 19.75
C ARG A 33 -2.74 -4.80 19.59
N VAL A 34 -1.81 -4.32 18.77
CA VAL A 34 -1.76 -2.93 18.34
C VAL A 34 -2.64 -2.78 17.10
N PRO A 35 -3.53 -1.77 17.01
CA PRO A 35 -4.34 -1.49 15.82
C PRO A 35 -3.46 -0.88 14.71
N ALA A 36 -2.54 -1.67 14.18
CA ALA A 36 -1.48 -1.22 13.27
C ALA A 36 -1.70 -1.67 11.82
N ARG A 37 -2.65 -2.59 11.57
CA ARG A 37 -2.82 -3.25 10.26
C ARG A 37 -4.06 -2.74 9.57
N ILE A 38 -3.89 -1.99 8.48
CA ILE A 38 -4.99 -1.22 7.91
C ILE A 38 -5.41 -1.74 6.52
N ALA A 39 -6.72 -1.95 6.34
CA ALA A 39 -7.36 -1.96 5.04
C ALA A 39 -7.67 -0.50 4.68
N ALA A 40 -6.65 0.18 4.13
CA ALA A 40 -6.60 1.64 4.11
C ALA A 40 -7.44 2.28 3.01
N ARG A 41 -7.36 1.72 1.80
CA ARG A 41 -7.65 2.44 0.57
C ARG A 41 -9.08 2.19 0.10
N GLY A 42 -9.61 3.09 -0.73
CA GLY A 42 -11.00 3.01 -1.23
C GLY A 42 -12.09 3.41 -0.23
N GLY A 43 -11.74 3.94 0.95
CA GLY A 43 -12.71 4.53 1.88
C GLY A 43 -13.60 3.55 2.64
N LEU A 44 -13.13 2.30 2.84
CA LEU A 44 -13.88 1.27 3.57
C LEU A 44 -14.25 1.68 5.01
N GLY A 45 -13.39 2.46 5.67
CA GLY A 45 -13.68 3.00 7.00
C GLY A 45 -14.86 3.98 7.00
N ALA A 46 -15.01 4.76 5.94
CA ALA A 46 -16.16 5.66 5.76
C ALA A 46 -17.46 4.87 5.57
N VAL A 47 -17.41 3.78 4.79
CA VAL A 47 -18.55 2.88 4.59
C VAL A 47 -18.96 2.23 5.92
N MET A 48 -18.00 1.73 6.69
CA MET A 48 -18.24 1.14 8.02
C MET A 48 -18.84 2.15 8.99
N GLY A 49 -18.31 3.39 9.04
CA GLY A 49 -18.86 4.47 9.85
C GLY A 49 -20.24 4.97 9.38
N SER A 50 -20.53 4.92 8.08
CA SER A 50 -21.86 5.23 7.54
C SER A 50 -22.95 4.33 8.12
N LYS A 51 -22.59 3.07 8.42
CA LYS A 51 -23.44 2.06 9.05
C LYS A 51 -23.42 2.12 10.58
N ARG A 52 -22.76 3.12 11.16
CA ARG A 52 -22.59 3.29 12.62
C ARG A 52 -21.92 2.09 13.30
N LEU A 53 -21.02 1.42 12.59
CA LEU A 53 -20.29 0.27 13.11
C LEU A 53 -18.88 0.71 13.56
N LYS A 54 -18.61 0.70 14.87
CA LYS A 54 -17.29 1.11 15.40
C LYS A 54 -16.23 0.01 15.28
N ALA A 55 -16.63 -1.23 15.57
CA ALA A 55 -15.74 -2.37 15.57
C ALA A 55 -16.50 -3.69 15.35
N ILE A 56 -15.80 -4.69 14.84
CA ILE A 56 -16.20 -6.10 14.79
C ILE A 56 -15.20 -6.87 15.64
N VAL A 57 -15.68 -7.63 16.62
CA VAL A 57 -14.86 -8.47 17.49
C VAL A 57 -15.04 -9.92 17.05
N PHE A 58 -13.92 -10.58 16.77
CA PHE A 58 -13.85 -11.98 16.41
C PHE A 58 -13.32 -12.77 17.60
N ASP A 59 -14.16 -13.63 18.16
CA ASP A 59 -13.83 -14.55 19.24
C ASP A 59 -14.00 -15.98 18.71
N ASP A 60 -12.92 -16.77 18.75
CA ASP A 60 -12.93 -18.15 18.27
C ASP A 60 -13.31 -19.16 19.36
N ALA A 61 -13.70 -18.70 20.55
CA ALA A 61 -14.17 -19.56 21.63
C ALA A 61 -15.34 -20.43 21.17
N GLY A 62 -15.16 -21.76 21.27
CA GLY A 62 -16.13 -22.76 20.79
C GLY A 62 -16.13 -22.97 19.28
N GLY A 63 -15.29 -22.26 18.54
CA GLY A 63 -15.08 -22.44 17.10
C GLY A 63 -14.35 -23.74 16.78
N LYS A 64 -14.55 -24.23 15.55
CA LYS A 64 -13.85 -25.40 15.01
C LYS A 64 -13.00 -24.97 13.82
N LYS A 65 -11.74 -25.40 13.79
CA LYS A 65 -10.89 -25.22 12.61
C LYS A 65 -11.50 -26.00 11.44
N PRO A 66 -11.62 -25.41 10.23
CA PRO A 66 -12.09 -26.16 9.07
C PRO A 66 -11.18 -27.36 8.78
N PRO A 67 -11.71 -28.48 8.29
CA PRO A 67 -10.92 -29.69 8.04
C PRO A 67 -9.88 -29.50 6.93
N ILE A 68 -8.80 -30.26 6.97
CA ILE A 68 -7.82 -30.39 5.87
C ILE A 68 -8.06 -31.76 5.24
N ALA A 69 -8.41 -31.81 3.95
CA ALA A 69 -8.73 -33.04 3.24
C ALA A 69 -7.57 -34.06 3.27
N GLN A 70 -6.34 -33.59 3.02
CA GLN A 70 -5.13 -34.42 2.99
C GLN A 70 -4.04 -33.80 3.87
N ARG A 71 -4.04 -34.14 5.17
CA ARG A 71 -3.19 -33.49 6.18
C ARG A 71 -1.68 -33.59 5.89
N GLU A 72 -1.19 -34.77 5.52
CA GLU A 72 0.24 -34.98 5.25
C GLU A 72 0.70 -34.25 3.99
N ALA A 73 -0.11 -34.27 2.92
CA ALA A 73 0.16 -33.51 1.70
C ALA A 73 0.19 -32.00 1.99
N PHE A 74 -0.76 -31.49 2.78
CA PHE A 74 -0.81 -30.08 3.15
C PHE A 74 0.43 -29.66 3.95
N LYS A 75 0.86 -30.49 4.90
CA LYS A 75 2.06 -30.26 5.71
C LYS A 75 3.33 -30.25 4.84
N ALA A 76 3.42 -31.15 3.86
CA ALA A 76 4.55 -31.19 2.92
C ALA A 76 4.60 -29.92 2.05
N ALA A 77 3.47 -29.52 1.45
CA ALA A 77 3.37 -28.31 0.64
C ALA A 77 3.65 -27.04 1.46
N GLN A 78 3.12 -26.95 2.68
CA GLN A 78 3.39 -25.84 3.60
C GLN A 78 4.88 -25.75 3.96
N LYS A 79 5.53 -26.89 4.24
CA LYS A 79 6.97 -26.91 4.54
C LYS A 79 7.78 -26.41 3.35
N LEU A 80 7.43 -26.85 2.13
CA LEU A 80 8.08 -26.39 0.91
C LEU A 80 7.91 -24.89 0.70
N PHE A 81 6.68 -24.37 0.83
CA PHE A 81 6.38 -22.93 0.80
C PHE A 81 7.23 -22.15 1.81
N THR A 82 7.29 -22.64 3.05
CA THR A 82 7.99 -21.96 4.15
C THR A 82 9.49 -21.89 3.87
N ASN A 83 10.10 -23.00 3.43
CA ASN A 83 11.52 -23.05 3.09
C ASN A 83 11.84 -22.13 1.91
N ASN A 84 11.07 -22.20 0.83
CA ASN A 84 11.24 -21.32 -0.33
C ASN A 84 11.17 -19.84 0.07
N THR A 85 10.22 -19.49 0.95
CA THR A 85 10.05 -18.13 1.45
C THR A 85 11.26 -17.67 2.26
N LEU A 86 11.74 -18.49 3.20
CA LEU A 86 12.90 -18.17 4.05
C LEU A 86 14.22 -18.07 3.26
N GLU A 87 14.38 -18.89 2.24
CA GLU A 87 15.59 -18.93 1.41
C GLU A 87 15.65 -17.79 0.39
N HIS A 88 14.50 -17.21 0.02
CA HIS A 88 14.43 -16.15 -0.97
C HIS A 88 15.18 -14.89 -0.53
N PRO A 89 16.10 -14.33 -1.36
CA PRO A 89 16.93 -13.17 -0.96
C PRO A 89 16.12 -11.95 -0.50
N GLN A 90 15.00 -11.66 -1.16
CA GLN A 90 14.15 -10.52 -0.80
C GLN A 90 13.53 -10.65 0.60
N THR A 91 13.29 -11.88 1.08
CA THR A 91 12.80 -12.10 2.45
C THR A 91 13.84 -11.64 3.47
N LYS A 92 15.13 -11.92 3.22
CA LYS A 92 16.23 -11.45 4.08
C LYS A 92 16.33 -9.92 4.08
N THR A 93 16.24 -9.30 2.89
CA THR A 93 16.21 -7.84 2.78
C THR A 93 15.07 -7.23 3.61
N TYR A 94 13.88 -7.83 3.59
CA TYR A 94 12.74 -7.35 4.37
C TYR A 94 12.84 -7.65 5.87
N GLN A 95 13.49 -8.73 6.28
CA GLN A 95 13.83 -8.97 7.69
C GLN A 95 14.84 -7.93 8.22
N GLU A 96 15.75 -7.47 7.37
CA GLU A 96 16.77 -6.50 7.76
C GLU A 96 16.24 -5.06 7.75
N TYR A 97 15.58 -4.64 6.68
CA TYR A 97 15.26 -3.23 6.43
C TYR A 97 13.76 -2.94 6.26
N GLY A 98 12.92 -3.97 6.29
CA GLY A 98 11.50 -3.86 5.98
C GLY A 98 11.24 -3.40 4.55
N THR A 99 10.01 -2.93 4.29
CA THR A 99 9.70 -2.27 3.02
C THR A 99 10.49 -0.97 2.77
N PRO A 100 10.93 -0.19 3.78
CA PRO A 100 11.76 1.00 3.58
C PRO A 100 13.07 0.79 2.80
N ALA A 101 13.52 -0.45 2.60
CA ALA A 101 14.56 -0.79 1.61
C ALA A 101 14.30 -0.20 0.21
N MET A 102 13.04 0.08 -0.13
CA MET A 102 12.65 0.64 -1.43
C MET A 102 13.02 2.10 -1.63
N VAL A 103 13.28 2.87 -0.57
CA VAL A 103 13.59 4.31 -0.69
C VAL A 103 14.78 4.55 -1.62
N ARG A 104 15.90 3.87 -1.39
CA ARG A 104 17.10 4.00 -2.23
C ARG A 104 16.85 3.49 -3.64
N THR A 105 16.17 2.34 -3.80
CA THR A 105 15.87 1.77 -5.11
C THR A 105 15.03 2.72 -5.96
N CYS A 106 13.93 3.24 -5.42
CA CYS A 106 13.07 4.16 -6.13
C CYS A 106 13.76 5.49 -6.41
N ASN A 107 14.56 6.02 -5.48
CA ASN A 107 15.34 7.23 -5.75
C ASN A 107 16.37 7.00 -6.87
N ALA A 108 17.04 5.85 -6.90
CA ALA A 108 17.98 5.50 -7.98
C ALA A 108 17.30 5.37 -9.35
N PHE A 109 16.07 4.85 -9.39
CA PHE A 109 15.26 4.81 -10.62
C PHE A 109 14.72 6.17 -11.05
N GLY A 110 14.85 7.21 -10.23
CA GLY A 110 14.16 8.48 -10.49
C GLY A 110 12.65 8.34 -10.34
N ALA A 111 12.21 7.48 -9.43
CA ALA A 111 10.82 7.08 -9.22
C ALA A 111 10.33 7.29 -7.78
N LEU A 112 11.08 8.01 -6.94
CA LEU A 112 10.65 8.38 -5.58
C LEU A 112 9.88 9.70 -5.64
N PRO A 113 8.55 9.73 -5.39
CA PRO A 113 7.79 10.96 -5.45
C PRO A 113 8.34 12.01 -4.49
N THR A 114 8.65 13.18 -5.04
CA THR A 114 9.26 14.29 -4.30
C THR A 114 8.47 15.56 -4.55
N ARG A 115 8.08 16.24 -3.46
CA ARG A 115 7.34 17.51 -3.47
C ARG A 115 6.12 17.47 -4.41
N ASN A 116 5.10 16.70 -4.01
CA ASN A 116 3.87 16.46 -4.78
C ASN A 116 4.12 15.95 -6.22
N PHE A 117 4.94 14.90 -6.33
CA PHE A 117 5.30 14.30 -7.61
C PHE A 117 5.93 15.30 -8.62
N SER A 118 6.62 16.35 -8.16
CA SER A 118 7.30 17.28 -9.08
C SER A 118 8.69 16.80 -9.53
N SER A 119 9.30 15.89 -8.76
CA SER A 119 10.58 15.24 -9.07
C SER A 119 10.55 13.76 -8.69
N GLY A 120 11.33 12.95 -9.40
CA GLY A 120 11.52 11.52 -9.13
C GLY A 120 12.68 11.22 -8.18
N GLN A 121 13.41 12.24 -7.74
CA GLN A 121 14.51 12.13 -6.79
C GLN A 121 14.39 13.15 -5.67
N PHE A 122 14.77 12.70 -4.47
CA PHE A 122 14.87 13.51 -3.28
C PHE A 122 16.31 13.53 -2.77
N GLU A 123 16.83 14.72 -2.55
CA GLU A 123 18.17 14.93 -2.01
C GLU A 123 18.35 14.34 -0.61
N GLY A 124 17.26 14.28 0.18
CA GLY A 124 17.22 13.69 1.52
C GLY A 124 16.84 12.20 1.55
N ALA A 125 16.78 11.50 0.40
CA ALA A 125 16.35 10.10 0.37
C ALA A 125 17.19 9.18 1.27
N GLU A 126 18.47 9.48 1.43
CA GLU A 126 19.38 8.69 2.24
C GLU A 126 19.01 8.70 3.73
N THR A 127 18.64 9.86 4.28
CA THR A 127 18.33 10.01 5.72
C THR A 127 17.01 9.35 6.12
N ILE A 128 16.14 9.09 5.15
CA ILE A 128 14.86 8.40 5.33
C ILE A 128 14.88 6.96 4.80
N SER A 129 16.05 6.42 4.49
CA SER A 129 16.21 5.05 3.99
C SER A 129 15.95 3.98 5.06
N GLY A 130 15.64 2.75 4.61
CA GLY A 130 15.48 1.62 5.52
C GLY A 130 16.76 1.24 6.26
N GLU A 131 17.92 1.52 5.66
CA GLU A 131 19.23 1.30 6.25
C GLU A 131 19.49 2.25 7.42
N VAL A 132 19.28 3.56 7.23
CA VAL A 132 19.38 4.55 8.31
C VAL A 132 18.34 4.28 9.39
N MET A 133 17.11 3.92 9.00
CA MET A 133 16.05 3.55 9.94
C MET A 133 16.49 2.36 10.81
N ARG A 134 17.07 1.31 10.21
CA ARG A 134 17.55 0.13 10.95
C ARG A 134 18.62 0.51 11.97
N GLU A 135 19.64 1.26 11.57
CA GLU A 135 20.71 1.71 12.46
C GLU A 135 20.16 2.53 13.63
N LEU A 136 19.23 3.43 13.34
CA LEU A 136 18.58 4.28 14.33
C LEU A 136 17.79 3.46 15.37
N LEU A 137 16.97 2.51 14.92
CA LEU A 137 16.18 1.66 15.80
C LEU A 137 17.05 0.75 16.68
N LEU A 138 18.12 0.16 16.12
CA LEU A 138 19.09 -0.62 16.90
C LEU A 138 19.78 0.22 17.96
N LYS A 139 20.14 1.47 17.62
CA LYS A 139 20.78 2.40 18.56
C LYS A 139 19.83 2.83 19.69
N ARG A 140 18.55 3.05 19.37
CA ARG A 140 17.52 3.47 20.35
C ARG A 140 17.16 2.35 21.32
N GLY A 141 17.07 1.11 20.84
CA GLY A 141 16.65 -0.02 21.66
C GLY A 141 15.25 0.18 22.27
N GLY A 142 15.00 -0.40 23.44
CA GLY A 142 13.70 -0.30 24.10
C GLY A 142 12.61 -1.05 23.34
N GLU A 143 11.53 -0.36 23.00
CA GLU A 143 10.42 -0.87 22.20
C GLU A 143 10.68 -0.77 20.67
N SER A 144 11.86 -0.30 20.27
CA SER A 144 12.26 -0.26 18.86
C SER A 144 12.51 -1.67 18.33
N GLU A 145 11.78 -2.06 17.28
CA GLU A 145 11.95 -3.36 16.62
C GLU A 145 12.23 -3.15 15.14
N THR A 146 13.36 -3.65 14.63
CA THR A 146 13.70 -3.58 13.20
C THR A 146 12.97 -4.63 12.36
N THR A 147 12.35 -5.62 13.01
CA THR A 147 11.65 -6.73 12.37
C THR A 147 10.46 -7.14 13.22
N HIS A 148 9.31 -7.31 12.59
CA HIS A 148 8.05 -7.61 13.26
C HIS A 148 7.12 -8.40 12.34
N ALA A 149 6.44 -9.40 12.90
CA ALA A 149 5.42 -10.18 12.20
C ALA A 149 4.04 -9.53 12.36
N CYS A 150 3.42 -9.13 11.24
CA CYS A 150 2.06 -8.58 11.24
C CYS A 150 0.99 -9.56 11.76
N MET A 151 1.20 -10.87 11.60
CA MET A 151 0.33 -11.93 12.07
C MET A 151 1.13 -13.15 12.57
N ALA A 152 0.50 -13.96 13.41
CA ALA A 152 1.08 -15.21 13.87
C ALA A 152 1.46 -16.13 12.68
N GLY A 153 2.69 -16.64 12.70
CA GLY A 153 3.21 -17.55 11.66
C GLY A 153 3.82 -16.87 10.43
N CYS A 154 3.81 -15.53 10.34
CA CYS A 154 4.53 -14.84 9.27
C CYS A 154 6.04 -15.01 9.45
N VAL A 155 6.69 -15.70 8.52
CA VAL A 155 8.15 -15.94 8.51
C VAL A 155 8.94 -14.81 7.85
N ILE A 156 8.27 -13.90 7.14
CA ILE A 156 8.91 -12.78 6.45
C ILE A 156 9.27 -11.68 7.44
N GLN A 157 8.39 -11.38 8.41
CA GLN A 157 8.64 -10.39 9.46
C GLN A 157 9.11 -9.03 8.93
N CYS A 158 8.49 -8.56 7.83
CA CYS A 158 8.90 -7.35 7.11
C CYS A 158 8.55 -6.04 7.83
N SER A 159 7.78 -6.10 8.91
CA SER A 159 7.28 -4.93 9.59
C SER A 159 8.28 -4.44 10.64
N ASN A 160 7.99 -3.30 11.27
CA ASN A 160 8.84 -2.72 12.31
C ASN A 160 7.99 -2.04 13.40
N THR A 161 8.63 -1.74 14.52
CA THR A 161 8.10 -0.84 15.55
C THR A 161 9.07 0.32 15.64
N TYR A 162 8.65 1.49 15.16
CA TYR A 162 9.49 2.68 15.16
C TYR A 162 9.46 3.34 16.54
N GLY A 163 10.56 3.17 17.30
CA GLY A 163 10.74 3.81 18.60
C GLY A 163 11.30 5.22 18.47
N GLY A 164 10.83 6.13 19.32
CA GLY A 164 11.30 7.51 19.42
C GLY A 164 12.64 7.64 20.12
N GLU A 165 13.07 8.88 20.29
CA GLU A 165 14.34 9.26 20.92
C GLU A 165 14.46 8.73 22.36
N ASP A 166 13.34 8.47 23.04
CA ASP A 166 13.25 7.89 24.39
C ASP A 166 13.14 6.35 24.40
N GLY A 167 13.22 5.71 23.23
CA GLY A 167 13.11 4.26 23.04
C GLY A 167 11.69 3.72 23.15
N LYS A 168 10.66 4.55 23.31
CA LYS A 168 9.25 4.12 23.31
C LYS A 168 8.68 4.09 21.91
N ALA A 169 7.78 3.16 21.63
CA ALA A 169 7.13 3.06 20.33
C ALA A 169 6.36 4.36 20.01
N ILE A 170 6.64 4.95 18.85
CA ILE A 170 5.82 6.02 18.25
C ILE A 170 4.74 5.36 17.40
N VAL A 171 5.14 4.54 16.43
CA VAL A 171 4.23 3.93 15.47
C VAL A 171 4.74 2.56 15.04
N SER A 172 3.82 1.64 14.78
CA SER A 172 4.10 0.40 14.09
C SER A 172 3.06 0.22 12.99
N PRO A 173 3.47 -0.05 11.74
CA PRO A 173 4.81 0.12 11.17
C PRO A 173 5.07 1.49 10.55
N LEU A 174 6.35 1.79 10.33
CA LEU A 174 6.79 2.80 9.37
C LEU A 174 7.18 2.12 8.05
N GLU A 175 6.29 2.13 7.07
CA GLU A 175 6.44 1.44 5.78
C GLU A 175 6.93 2.38 4.68
N TYR A 176 7.45 1.81 3.58
CA TYR A 176 7.96 2.56 2.43
C TYR A 176 6.98 3.60 1.89
N GLU A 177 5.72 3.20 1.71
CA GLU A 177 4.67 4.06 1.16
C GLU A 177 4.46 5.31 2.02
N THR A 178 4.43 5.11 3.33
CA THR A 178 4.32 6.19 4.31
C THR A 178 5.54 7.10 4.27
N ILE A 179 6.76 6.53 4.19
CA ILE A 179 7.99 7.31 4.07
C ILE A 179 8.02 8.12 2.76
N GLY A 180 7.60 7.51 1.65
CA GLY A 180 7.53 8.20 0.36
C GLY A 180 6.52 9.34 0.37
N LEU A 181 5.30 9.10 0.86
CA LEU A 181 4.21 10.08 0.76
C LEU A 181 4.17 11.12 1.90
N LEU A 182 4.64 10.79 3.11
CA LEU A 182 4.75 11.73 4.23
C LEU A 182 6.17 12.25 4.45
N GLY A 183 7.17 11.69 3.76
CA GLY A 183 8.56 12.15 3.75
C GLY A 183 8.88 12.89 2.46
N SER A 184 9.44 12.19 1.46
CA SER A 184 9.97 12.81 0.23
C SER A 184 8.92 13.62 -0.55
N ASN A 185 7.68 13.12 -0.63
CA ASN A 185 6.59 13.82 -1.31
C ASN A 185 6.21 15.15 -0.62
N LEU A 186 6.51 15.29 0.67
CA LEU A 186 6.35 16.53 1.42
C LEU A 186 7.65 17.31 1.55
N GLY A 187 8.77 16.81 1.03
CA GLY A 187 10.10 17.40 1.17
C GLY A 187 10.71 17.25 2.58
N ILE A 188 10.26 16.26 3.36
CA ILE A 188 10.68 16.02 4.73
C ILE A 188 11.74 14.90 4.75
N ALA A 189 12.92 15.19 5.28
CA ALA A 189 14.07 14.29 5.33
C ALA A 189 14.38 13.77 6.74
N ASP A 190 13.39 13.76 7.64
CA ASP A 190 13.53 13.39 9.05
C ASP A 190 12.56 12.27 9.44
N LEU A 191 13.09 11.09 9.78
CA LEU A 191 12.28 9.90 10.09
C LEU A 191 11.41 10.09 11.34
N ASP A 192 11.84 10.87 12.33
CA ASP A 192 11.04 11.13 13.53
C ASP A 192 9.79 11.94 13.21
N THR A 193 9.94 12.98 12.40
CA THR A 193 8.82 13.77 11.87
C THR A 193 7.87 12.90 11.06
N VAL A 194 8.38 12.07 10.15
CA VAL A 194 7.55 11.14 9.36
C VAL A 194 6.82 10.15 10.25
N ALA A 195 7.48 9.58 11.28
CA ALA A 195 6.87 8.67 12.23
C ALA A 195 5.74 9.32 13.03
N ARG A 196 5.89 10.59 13.44
CA ARG A 196 4.86 11.35 14.15
C ARG A 196 3.67 11.70 13.24
N LEU A 197 3.92 12.06 11.97
CA LEU A 197 2.86 12.23 10.98
C LEU A 197 2.09 10.92 10.77
N ASN A 198 2.82 9.81 10.61
CA ASN A 198 2.23 8.48 10.48
C ASN A 198 1.36 8.10 11.68
N TRP A 199 1.82 8.39 12.91
CA TRP A 199 1.04 8.14 14.12
C TRP A 199 -0.29 8.90 14.10
N GLU A 200 -0.30 10.20 13.78
CA GLU A 200 -1.54 10.99 13.71
C GLU A 200 -2.51 10.44 12.65
N VAL A 201 -2.01 10.12 11.45
CA VAL A 201 -2.81 9.53 10.38
C VAL A 201 -3.38 8.16 10.79
N SER A 202 -2.56 7.34 11.43
CA SER A 202 -2.95 6.01 11.91
C SER A 202 -3.97 6.07 13.03
N ASP A 203 -3.80 6.95 14.02
CA ASP A 203 -4.75 7.11 15.13
C ASP A 203 -6.10 7.67 14.65
N LEU A 204 -6.09 8.53 13.63
CA LEU A 204 -7.31 8.98 12.95
C LEU A 204 -8.01 7.86 12.18
N GLY A 205 -7.28 6.82 11.77
CA GLY A 205 -7.77 5.72 10.94
C GLY A 205 -7.83 6.08 9.45
N LEU A 206 -6.82 6.78 8.95
CA LEU A 206 -6.72 7.26 7.56
C LEU A 206 -5.65 6.50 6.76
N ASP A 207 -5.76 6.53 5.42
CA ASP A 207 -4.72 6.07 4.49
C ASP A 207 -3.53 7.05 4.47
N THR A 208 -2.32 6.60 4.81
CA THR A 208 -1.10 7.43 4.75
C THR A 208 -0.73 7.85 3.34
N ILE A 209 -1.06 7.06 2.33
CA ILE A 209 -0.76 7.39 0.92
C ILE A 209 -1.62 8.59 0.51
N ASP A 210 -2.94 8.47 0.69
CA ASP A 210 -3.88 9.53 0.32
C ASP A 210 -3.69 10.80 1.17
N MET A 211 -3.38 10.65 2.47
CA MET A 211 -3.05 11.81 3.32
C MET A 211 -1.76 12.51 2.90
N GLY A 212 -0.70 11.77 2.55
CA GLY A 212 0.53 12.39 2.06
C GLY A 212 0.35 13.07 0.70
N ALA A 213 -0.47 12.50 -0.18
CA ALA A 213 -0.87 13.17 -1.42
C ALA A 213 -1.72 14.43 -1.15
N ALA A 214 -2.68 14.37 -0.22
CA ALA A 214 -3.51 15.52 0.15
C ALA A 214 -2.71 16.66 0.77
N LEU A 215 -1.72 16.34 1.61
CA LEU A 215 -0.79 17.32 2.18
C LEU A 215 0.14 17.90 1.10
N GLY A 216 0.58 17.10 0.12
CA GLY A 216 1.32 17.60 -1.05
C GLY A 216 0.50 18.60 -1.87
N VAL A 217 -0.78 18.31 -2.11
CA VAL A 217 -1.72 19.23 -2.73
C VAL A 217 -1.94 20.48 -1.87
N ALA A 218 -2.04 20.34 -0.55
CA ALA A 218 -2.16 21.48 0.36
C ALA A 218 -0.92 22.39 0.32
N ALA A 219 0.28 21.81 0.12
CA ALA A 219 1.50 22.58 -0.05
C ALA A 219 1.52 23.37 -1.36
N GLU A 220 1.11 22.76 -2.48
CA GLU A 220 0.92 23.47 -3.77
C GLU A 220 -0.10 24.62 -3.65
N ALA A 221 -1.13 24.45 -2.83
CA ALA A 221 -2.12 25.49 -2.54
C ALA A 221 -1.63 26.60 -1.58
N GLY A 222 -0.39 26.50 -1.08
CA GLY A 222 0.20 27.49 -0.17
C GLY A 222 -0.25 27.37 1.30
N LEU A 223 -0.88 26.25 1.70
CA LEU A 223 -1.29 26.02 3.08
C LEU A 223 -0.15 25.50 3.98
N MET A 224 0.94 25.05 3.35
CA MET A 224 2.14 24.51 3.95
C MET A 224 3.34 24.70 2.99
N ALA A 225 4.54 24.93 3.52
CA ALA A 225 5.75 24.86 2.70
C ALA A 225 6.24 23.40 2.62
N PHE A 226 6.78 22.97 1.48
CA PHE A 226 7.49 21.69 1.43
C PHE A 226 8.67 21.71 2.43
N GLY A 227 8.80 20.64 3.22
CA GLY A 227 9.74 20.51 4.33
C GLY A 227 9.19 20.93 5.69
N ASP A 228 7.99 21.53 5.77
CA ASP A 228 7.38 21.98 7.02
C ASP A 228 6.52 20.89 7.68
N GLY A 229 7.18 19.93 8.33
CA GLY A 229 6.50 18.84 9.04
C GLY A 229 5.65 19.30 10.23
N ALA A 230 6.02 20.42 10.88
CA ALA A 230 5.25 20.96 12.00
C ALA A 230 3.88 21.47 11.51
N ARG A 231 3.85 22.20 10.41
CA ARG A 231 2.60 22.62 9.77
C ARG A 231 1.80 21.42 9.25
N GLY A 232 2.46 20.39 8.74
CA GLY A 232 1.80 19.12 8.39
C GLY A 232 1.03 18.50 9.55
N LEU A 233 1.63 18.45 10.75
CA LEU A 233 0.95 17.98 11.97
C LEU A 233 -0.24 18.87 12.36
N GLU A 234 -0.12 20.19 12.21
CA GLU A 234 -1.24 21.11 12.44
C GLU A 234 -2.42 20.84 11.50
N LEU A 235 -2.14 20.62 10.21
CA LEU A 235 -3.18 20.27 9.24
C LEU A 235 -3.86 18.93 9.56
N LEU A 236 -3.12 17.93 10.06
CA LEU A 236 -3.73 16.68 10.53
C LEU A 236 -4.61 16.89 11.77
N ARG A 237 -4.23 17.82 12.67
CA ARG A 237 -5.07 18.21 13.82
C ARG A 237 -6.37 18.89 13.40
N GLU A 238 -6.37 19.68 12.33
CA GLU A 238 -7.60 20.23 11.74
C GLU A 238 -8.58 19.11 11.34
N ILE A 239 -8.07 18.01 10.76
CA ILE A 239 -8.88 16.82 10.44
C ILE A 239 -9.49 16.24 11.72
N ARG A 240 -8.69 16.04 12.76
CA ARG A 240 -9.15 15.54 14.06
C ARG A 240 -10.27 16.39 14.66
N GLN A 241 -10.14 17.71 14.55
CA GLN A 241 -11.12 18.68 15.04
C GLN A 241 -12.36 18.78 14.15
N GLY A 242 -12.32 18.22 12.93
CA GLY A 242 -13.43 18.24 11.98
C GLY A 242 -13.74 19.63 11.44
N THR A 243 -12.74 20.52 11.39
CA THR A 243 -12.88 21.87 10.82
C THR A 243 -13.21 21.79 9.33
N PRO A 244 -13.68 22.88 8.68
CA PRO A 244 -13.92 22.87 7.24
C PRO A 244 -12.70 22.45 6.43
N LEU A 245 -11.51 22.98 6.77
CA LEU A 245 -10.26 22.58 6.13
C LEU A 245 -9.90 21.12 6.43
N GLY A 246 -10.04 20.70 7.69
CA GLY A 246 -9.83 19.31 8.10
C GLY A 246 -10.71 18.31 7.35
N ARG A 247 -11.96 18.66 7.07
CA ARG A 247 -12.86 17.83 6.26
C ARG A 247 -12.39 17.74 4.81
N ILE A 248 -11.98 18.86 4.22
CA ILE A 248 -11.45 18.89 2.85
C ILE A 248 -10.25 17.96 2.72
N LEU A 249 -9.26 18.10 3.61
CA LEU A 249 -8.04 17.28 3.58
C LEU A 249 -8.31 15.82 3.93
N GLY A 250 -9.17 15.56 4.91
CA GLY A 250 -9.54 14.21 5.33
C GLY A 250 -10.28 13.40 4.26
N HIS A 251 -10.91 14.06 3.27
CA HIS A 251 -11.50 13.40 2.11
C HIS A 251 -10.47 13.01 1.02
N GLY A 252 -9.18 13.20 1.27
CA GLY A 252 -8.10 12.76 0.37
C GLY A 252 -7.74 13.75 -0.73
N ALA A 253 -6.70 13.42 -1.49
CA ALA A 253 -6.08 14.31 -2.47
C ALA A 253 -7.05 14.73 -3.58
N ALA A 254 -7.95 13.83 -4.00
CA ALA A 254 -8.91 14.11 -5.07
C ALA A 254 -9.89 15.24 -4.67
N VAL A 255 -10.37 15.24 -3.43
CA VAL A 255 -11.26 16.29 -2.92
C VAL A 255 -10.47 17.56 -2.63
N ALA A 256 -9.32 17.44 -1.97
CA ALA A 256 -8.45 18.58 -1.68
C ALA A 256 -8.08 19.34 -2.95
N GLY A 257 -7.65 18.64 -4.01
CA GLY A 257 -7.25 19.27 -5.27
C GLY A 257 -8.38 20.02 -5.96
N LYS A 258 -9.58 19.43 -6.00
CA LYS A 258 -10.77 20.08 -6.57
C LYS A 258 -11.18 21.35 -5.82
N VAL A 259 -11.17 21.31 -4.49
CA VAL A 259 -11.60 22.44 -3.65
C VAL A 259 -10.56 23.56 -3.61
N LEU A 260 -9.27 23.19 -3.57
CA LEU A 260 -8.16 24.14 -3.49
C LEU A 260 -7.70 24.67 -4.86
N GLY A 261 -8.21 24.11 -5.96
CA GLY A 261 -7.89 24.57 -7.32
C GLY A 261 -6.48 24.19 -7.78
N VAL A 262 -5.95 23.05 -7.32
CA VAL A 262 -4.60 22.57 -7.66
C VAL A 262 -4.66 21.64 -8.87
N LEU A 263 -3.71 21.79 -9.81
CA LEU A 263 -3.64 20.96 -11.03
C LEU A 263 -2.86 19.65 -10.81
N ARG A 264 -1.75 19.70 -10.06
CA ARG A 264 -0.95 18.52 -9.72
C ARG A 264 -1.64 17.69 -8.64
N VAL A 265 -2.65 16.92 -9.04
CA VAL A 265 -3.36 16.00 -8.14
C VAL A 265 -3.00 14.57 -8.54
N PRO A 266 -2.15 13.86 -7.78
CA PRO A 266 -1.65 12.53 -8.17
C PRO A 266 -2.69 11.44 -7.87
N VAL A 267 -3.83 11.45 -8.59
CA VAL A 267 -4.94 10.50 -8.37
C VAL A 267 -5.38 9.83 -9.67
N VAL A 268 -5.81 8.57 -9.59
CA VAL A 268 -6.59 7.91 -10.67
C VAL A 268 -7.82 7.28 -10.04
N LYS A 269 -8.98 7.44 -10.68
CA LYS A 269 -10.29 7.03 -10.14
C LYS A 269 -10.59 7.62 -8.75
N GLY A 270 -10.06 8.81 -8.48
CA GLY A 270 -10.22 9.49 -7.18
C GLY A 270 -9.36 8.97 -6.04
N GLN A 271 -8.50 7.97 -6.29
CA GLN A 271 -7.58 7.41 -5.29
C GLN A 271 -6.14 7.89 -5.58
N ALA A 272 -5.41 8.31 -4.55
CA ALA A 272 -4.04 8.81 -4.69
C ALA A 272 -3.06 7.76 -5.22
N MET A 273 -1.98 8.17 -5.88
CA MET A 273 -0.91 7.26 -6.28
C MET A 273 0.01 6.95 -5.09
N SER A 274 0.41 5.70 -4.98
CA SER A 274 1.47 5.25 -4.06
C SER A 274 2.85 5.83 -4.42
N ALA A 275 3.85 5.51 -3.60
CA ALA A 275 5.22 6.03 -3.63
C ALA A 275 6.04 5.54 -4.85
N TYR A 276 5.43 5.32 -6.00
CA TYR A 276 6.14 5.00 -7.24
C TYR A 276 5.73 5.99 -8.31
N GLU A 277 6.71 6.73 -8.82
CA GLU A 277 6.45 7.72 -9.87
C GLU A 277 6.15 7.00 -11.22
N PRO A 278 4.92 7.11 -11.77
CA PRO A 278 4.51 6.38 -12.98
C PRO A 278 5.22 6.80 -14.28
N ARG A 279 5.76 8.03 -14.36
CA ARG A 279 6.58 8.52 -15.48
C ARG A 279 7.96 7.85 -15.52
N ALA A 280 8.45 7.34 -14.38
CA ALA A 280 9.71 6.61 -14.29
C ALA A 280 9.52 5.08 -14.24
N ILE A 281 8.38 4.58 -13.73
CA ILE A 281 8.04 3.16 -13.73
C ILE A 281 6.72 2.96 -14.50
N LYS A 282 6.80 2.91 -15.83
CA LYS A 282 5.62 2.91 -16.71
C LYS A 282 4.67 1.74 -16.44
N GLY A 283 5.20 0.56 -16.15
CA GLY A 283 4.36 -0.62 -15.84
C GLY A 283 3.49 -0.42 -14.60
N THR A 284 4.00 0.26 -13.58
CA THR A 284 3.22 0.58 -12.37
C THR A 284 2.25 1.72 -12.65
N GLY A 285 2.64 2.69 -13.49
CA GLY A 285 1.71 3.70 -14.01
C GLY A 285 0.54 3.07 -14.78
N THR A 286 0.78 2.07 -15.63
CA THR A 286 -0.27 1.29 -16.29
C THR A 286 -1.19 0.63 -15.28
N THR A 287 -0.65 0.03 -14.21
CA THR A 287 -1.47 -0.52 -13.12
C THR A 287 -2.34 0.54 -12.46
N TYR A 288 -1.82 1.74 -12.14
CA TYR A 288 -2.64 2.81 -11.57
C TYR A 288 -3.82 3.19 -12.45
N VAL A 289 -3.59 3.17 -13.75
CA VAL A 289 -4.57 3.57 -14.74
C VAL A 289 -5.62 2.48 -14.97
N THR A 290 -5.22 1.20 -15.06
CA THR A 290 -6.11 0.12 -15.50
C THR A 290 -6.70 -0.71 -14.37
N SER A 291 -6.14 -0.63 -13.15
CA SER A 291 -6.63 -1.38 -12.00
C SER A 291 -8.10 -1.02 -11.70
N PRO A 292 -8.96 -2.02 -11.44
CA PRO A 292 -10.33 -1.77 -10.99
C PRO A 292 -10.42 -1.06 -9.64
N GLN A 293 -9.38 -1.19 -8.81
CA GLN A 293 -9.35 -0.66 -7.44
C GLN A 293 -8.91 0.82 -7.36
N GLY A 294 -8.53 1.44 -8.49
CA GLY A 294 -7.92 2.78 -8.54
C GLY A 294 -6.40 2.73 -8.49
N ALA A 295 -5.74 3.87 -8.24
CA ALA A 295 -4.29 3.97 -8.25
C ALA A 295 -3.64 3.21 -7.07
N ASP A 296 -3.48 1.90 -7.19
CA ASP A 296 -2.83 1.03 -6.20
C ASP A 296 -1.71 0.21 -6.81
N HIS A 297 -0.52 0.28 -6.21
CA HIS A 297 0.62 -0.51 -6.65
C HIS A 297 0.47 -1.98 -6.21
N THR A 298 -0.24 -2.27 -5.12
CA THR A 298 -0.43 -3.66 -4.68
C THR A 298 -1.20 -4.48 -5.71
N ALA A 299 -2.02 -3.81 -6.53
CA ALA A 299 -2.73 -4.41 -7.65
C ALA A 299 -1.81 -4.85 -8.80
N GLY A 300 -0.52 -4.47 -8.83
CA GLY A 300 0.36 -4.85 -9.93
C GLY A 300 1.65 -4.02 -10.03
N ASN A 301 2.46 -4.01 -8.97
CA ASN A 301 3.72 -3.26 -8.93
C ASN A 301 4.80 -3.93 -9.80
N THR A 302 5.38 -3.16 -10.72
CA THR A 302 6.39 -3.65 -11.67
C THR A 302 7.82 -3.21 -11.33
N VAL A 303 8.05 -2.52 -10.20
CA VAL A 303 9.37 -1.96 -9.84
C VAL A 303 10.52 -2.98 -9.80
N ARG A 304 10.22 -4.27 -9.64
CA ARG A 304 11.24 -5.35 -9.64
C ARG A 304 11.33 -6.12 -10.96
N ALA A 305 10.53 -5.75 -11.96
CA ALA A 305 10.57 -6.39 -13.26
C ALA A 305 11.90 -6.06 -13.96
N LYS A 306 12.53 -7.07 -14.57
CA LYS A 306 13.78 -6.88 -15.33
C LYS A 306 13.48 -6.39 -16.75
N VAL A 307 13.00 -5.17 -16.84
CA VAL A 307 12.59 -4.49 -18.08
C VAL A 307 13.14 -3.07 -18.09
N ASP A 308 13.19 -2.44 -19.26
CA ASP A 308 13.36 -0.98 -19.32
C ASP A 308 12.07 -0.35 -18.80
N HIS A 309 12.13 0.30 -17.63
CA HIS A 309 10.98 0.90 -17.01
C HIS A 309 10.46 2.14 -17.73
N LEU A 310 11.23 2.76 -18.63
CA LEU A 310 10.85 3.97 -19.36
C LEU A 310 10.09 3.67 -20.66
N ASP A 311 10.17 2.44 -21.19
CA ASP A 311 9.42 2.03 -22.38
C ASP A 311 7.97 1.67 -22.01
N ALA A 312 7.05 2.62 -22.20
CA ALA A 312 5.65 2.41 -21.86
C ALA A 312 5.00 1.22 -22.59
N LYS A 313 5.33 1.03 -23.87
CA LYS A 313 4.73 -0.02 -24.71
C LYS A 313 5.19 -1.40 -24.26
N ALA A 314 6.49 -1.57 -24.00
CA ALA A 314 7.03 -2.83 -23.52
C ALA A 314 6.46 -3.21 -22.13
N ASN A 315 6.11 -2.22 -21.31
CA ASN A 315 5.62 -2.46 -19.96
C ASN A 315 4.12 -2.81 -19.86
N ILE A 316 3.33 -2.68 -20.93
CA ILE A 316 1.88 -3.03 -20.91
C ILE A 316 1.69 -4.51 -20.54
N ALA A 317 2.40 -5.41 -21.20
CA ALA A 317 2.30 -6.85 -20.93
C ALA A 317 2.80 -7.21 -19.52
N THR A 318 3.86 -6.55 -19.05
CA THR A 318 4.40 -6.73 -17.70
C THR A 318 3.39 -6.30 -16.64
N SER A 319 2.76 -5.13 -16.81
CA SER A 319 1.71 -4.64 -15.92
C SER A 319 0.51 -5.58 -15.90
N ARG A 320 0.03 -6.03 -17.07
CA ARG A 320 -1.09 -6.98 -17.18
C ARG A 320 -0.81 -8.29 -16.42
N ALA A 321 0.39 -8.86 -16.61
CA ALA A 321 0.77 -10.09 -15.93
C ALA A 321 0.86 -9.90 -14.41
N ALA A 322 1.40 -8.75 -13.95
CA ALA A 322 1.42 -8.40 -12.54
C ALA A 322 -0.01 -8.28 -11.98
N GLN A 323 -0.91 -7.60 -12.68
CA GLN A 323 -2.31 -7.43 -12.28
C GLN A 323 -3.06 -8.76 -12.14
N ILE A 324 -2.90 -9.66 -13.11
CA ILE A 324 -3.49 -11.00 -13.04
C ILE A 324 -2.96 -11.77 -11.83
N ASN A 325 -1.64 -11.77 -11.60
CA ASN A 325 -1.07 -12.51 -10.49
C ASN A 325 -1.49 -11.95 -9.13
N MET A 326 -1.56 -10.61 -8.98
CA MET A 326 -1.94 -9.97 -7.72
C MET A 326 -3.41 -10.23 -7.37
N ALA A 327 -4.31 -10.08 -8.35
CA ALA A 327 -5.72 -10.46 -8.16
C ALA A 327 -5.89 -11.93 -7.76
N GLY A 328 -5.06 -12.82 -8.33
CA GLY A 328 -5.01 -14.23 -7.93
C GLY A 328 -4.55 -14.42 -6.48
N PHE A 329 -3.48 -13.74 -6.05
CA PHE A 329 -2.99 -13.86 -4.67
C PHE A 329 -3.96 -13.31 -3.64
N ASP A 330 -4.60 -12.18 -3.92
CA ASP A 330 -5.60 -11.58 -3.04
C ASP A 330 -6.81 -12.52 -2.85
N THR A 331 -7.22 -13.22 -3.91
CA THR A 331 -8.29 -14.23 -3.84
C THR A 331 -7.93 -15.40 -2.92
N LEU A 332 -6.66 -15.75 -2.82
CA LEU A 332 -6.17 -16.79 -1.90
C LEU A 332 -6.08 -16.31 -0.45
N GLY A 333 -6.23 -14.99 -0.20
CA GLY A 333 -5.94 -14.37 1.09
C GLY A 333 -4.44 -14.38 1.43
N ALA A 334 -3.58 -14.44 0.42
CA ALA A 334 -2.14 -14.47 0.60
C ALA A 334 -1.58 -13.04 0.69
N CYS A 335 -0.61 -12.83 1.58
CA CYS A 335 0.20 -11.61 1.53
C CYS A 335 0.94 -11.52 0.20
N ILE A 336 1.00 -10.34 -0.44
CA ILE A 336 1.78 -10.12 -1.66
C ILE A 336 3.24 -10.60 -1.56
N PHE A 337 3.88 -10.47 -0.39
CA PHE A 337 5.25 -10.93 -0.18
C PHE A 337 5.37 -12.44 0.00
N ALA A 338 4.27 -13.16 0.26
CA ALA A 338 4.23 -14.62 0.11
C ALA A 338 4.51 -15.04 -1.35
N GLY A 339 4.30 -14.14 -2.30
CA GLY A 339 4.71 -14.31 -3.70
C GLY A 339 6.17 -14.74 -3.85
N PHE A 340 7.08 -14.32 -2.95
CA PHE A 340 8.48 -14.78 -2.99
C PHE A 340 8.62 -16.29 -2.81
N GLY A 341 7.81 -16.90 -1.94
CA GLY A 341 7.78 -18.35 -1.75
C GLY A 341 7.10 -19.07 -2.91
N PHE A 342 5.99 -18.52 -3.40
CA PHE A 342 5.22 -19.11 -4.48
C PHE A 342 5.91 -19.03 -5.85
N MET A 343 6.64 -17.96 -6.14
CA MET A 343 7.34 -17.79 -7.42
C MET A 343 8.52 -18.74 -7.59
N VAL A 344 9.12 -19.23 -6.50
CA VAL A 344 10.21 -20.23 -6.56
C VAL A 344 9.70 -21.58 -7.05
N LYS A 345 8.49 -21.98 -6.62
CA LYS A 345 7.79 -23.18 -7.07
C LYS A 345 6.28 -22.92 -7.16
N PRO A 346 5.77 -22.49 -8.33
CA PRO A 346 4.36 -22.16 -8.50
C PRO A 346 3.40 -23.32 -8.18
N GLU A 347 3.87 -24.57 -8.31
CA GLU A 347 3.11 -25.79 -8.02
C GLU A 347 2.66 -25.91 -6.55
N VAL A 348 3.30 -25.16 -5.66
CA VAL A 348 2.93 -25.09 -4.24
C VAL A 348 1.49 -24.58 -4.04
N ILE A 349 1.02 -23.68 -4.91
CA ILE A 349 -0.34 -23.13 -4.82
C ILE A 349 -1.40 -24.22 -5.05
N PRO A 350 -1.43 -24.92 -6.20
CA PRO A 350 -2.38 -26.00 -6.42
C PRO A 350 -2.20 -27.14 -5.42
N ASP A 351 -0.97 -27.46 -4.98
CA ASP A 351 -0.74 -28.47 -3.94
C ASP A 351 -1.44 -28.12 -2.62
N LEU A 352 -1.30 -26.87 -2.16
CA LEU A 352 -1.96 -26.39 -0.94
C LEU A 352 -3.49 -26.43 -1.08
N LEU A 353 -4.04 -25.96 -2.21
CA LEU A 353 -5.48 -25.94 -2.46
C LEU A 353 -6.06 -27.36 -2.55
N ASN A 354 -5.39 -28.25 -3.28
CA ASN A 354 -5.81 -29.64 -3.43
C ASN A 354 -5.71 -30.41 -2.12
N ALA A 355 -4.65 -30.20 -1.34
CA ALA A 355 -4.50 -30.85 -0.04
C ALA A 355 -5.48 -30.29 1.01
N ARG A 356 -5.82 -29.00 0.94
CA ARG A 356 -6.77 -28.37 1.87
C ARG A 356 -8.21 -28.76 1.56
N TYR A 357 -8.61 -28.62 0.30
CA TYR A 357 -10.03 -28.66 -0.10
C TYR A 357 -10.41 -29.85 -0.99
N GLY A 358 -9.45 -30.55 -1.59
CA GLY A 358 -9.72 -31.66 -2.51
C GLY A 358 -10.27 -31.24 -3.88
N TRP A 359 -10.06 -29.98 -4.29
CA TRP A 359 -10.67 -29.39 -5.49
C TRP A 359 -10.09 -29.85 -6.83
N GLN A 360 -8.93 -30.50 -6.84
CA GLN A 360 -8.25 -30.97 -8.07
C GLN A 360 -7.98 -29.83 -9.08
N VAL A 361 -7.56 -28.67 -8.58
CA VAL A 361 -7.21 -27.50 -9.41
C VAL A 361 -5.92 -27.74 -10.19
N GLY A 362 -5.82 -27.11 -11.37
CA GLY A 362 -4.66 -27.15 -12.27
C GLY A 362 -3.51 -26.23 -11.86
N GLY A 363 -2.38 -26.35 -12.57
CA GLY A 363 -1.15 -25.57 -12.32
C GLY A 363 -1.27 -24.07 -12.57
N ASP A 364 -2.24 -23.67 -13.39
CA ASP A 364 -2.53 -22.29 -13.78
C ASP A 364 -3.59 -21.62 -12.89
N ILE A 365 -4.00 -22.26 -11.78
CA ILE A 365 -5.09 -21.80 -10.91
C ILE A 365 -4.92 -20.35 -10.45
N LEU A 366 -3.69 -19.89 -10.18
CA LEU A 366 -3.43 -18.50 -9.79
C LEU A 366 -3.87 -17.52 -10.89
N GLN A 367 -3.52 -17.81 -12.15
CA GLN A 367 -3.88 -16.96 -13.28
C GLN A 367 -5.37 -17.06 -13.62
N VAL A 368 -5.99 -18.23 -13.44
CA VAL A 368 -7.44 -18.40 -13.60
C VAL A 368 -8.19 -17.51 -12.60
N LEU A 369 -7.89 -17.63 -11.30
CA LEU A 369 -8.50 -16.82 -10.24
C LEU A 369 -8.31 -15.32 -10.48
N GLY A 370 -7.10 -14.93 -10.89
CA GLY A 370 -6.78 -13.53 -11.19
C GLY A 370 -7.58 -12.96 -12.35
N ARG A 371 -7.69 -13.71 -13.46
CA ARG A 371 -8.49 -13.28 -14.62
C ARG A 371 -9.97 -13.18 -14.28
N GLU A 372 -10.53 -14.18 -13.61
CA GLU A 372 -11.94 -14.16 -13.20
C GLU A 372 -12.24 -12.98 -12.28
N THR A 373 -11.36 -12.70 -11.32
CA THR A 373 -11.48 -11.55 -10.42
C THR A 373 -11.48 -10.24 -11.19
N LEU A 374 -10.51 -10.02 -12.09
CA LEU A 374 -10.44 -8.80 -12.88
C LEU A 374 -11.65 -8.63 -13.82
N VAL A 375 -12.17 -9.73 -14.39
CA VAL A 375 -13.44 -9.70 -15.16
C VAL A 375 -14.58 -9.18 -14.29
N MET A 376 -14.76 -9.75 -13.10
CA MET A 376 -15.85 -9.39 -12.19
C MET A 376 -15.74 -7.95 -11.69
N GLU A 377 -14.54 -7.52 -11.27
CA GLU A 377 -14.31 -6.17 -10.77
C GLU A 377 -14.49 -5.11 -11.87
N ARG A 378 -14.02 -5.37 -13.10
CA ARG A 378 -14.24 -4.44 -14.22
C ARG A 378 -15.70 -4.37 -14.64
N GLU A 379 -16.42 -5.49 -14.62
CA GLU A 379 -17.87 -5.47 -14.88
C GLU A 379 -18.63 -4.72 -13.78
N PHE A 380 -18.22 -4.87 -12.51
CA PHE A 380 -18.75 -4.05 -11.42
C PHE A 380 -18.55 -2.55 -11.69
N ASN A 381 -17.33 -2.13 -12.03
CA ASN A 381 -17.01 -0.73 -12.33
C ASN A 381 -17.81 -0.20 -13.52
N LYS A 382 -17.91 -0.98 -14.61
CA LYS A 382 -18.73 -0.61 -15.77
C LYS A 382 -20.19 -0.39 -15.38
N ARG A 383 -20.75 -1.25 -14.54
CA ARG A 383 -22.12 -1.10 -14.00
C ARG A 383 -22.25 0.09 -13.05
N ALA A 384 -21.18 0.48 -12.38
CA ALA A 384 -21.10 1.69 -11.56
C ALA A 384 -20.91 2.97 -12.39
N GLY A 385 -20.75 2.87 -13.72
CA GLY A 385 -20.66 4.00 -14.64
C GLY A 385 -19.25 4.35 -15.11
N PHE A 386 -18.24 3.53 -14.79
CA PHE A 386 -16.88 3.75 -15.25
C PHE A 386 -16.77 3.53 -16.76
N THR A 387 -15.97 4.37 -17.40
CA THR A 387 -15.67 4.34 -18.83
C THR A 387 -14.16 4.33 -19.05
N ALA A 388 -13.72 4.26 -20.31
CA ALA A 388 -12.30 4.42 -20.66
C ALA A 388 -11.71 5.76 -20.14
N ALA A 389 -12.51 6.81 -19.97
CA ALA A 389 -12.05 8.08 -19.44
C ALA A 389 -11.57 8.00 -17.98
N ASP A 390 -12.08 7.05 -17.20
CA ASP A 390 -11.66 6.80 -15.81
C ASP A 390 -10.35 5.98 -15.74
N ASP A 391 -9.99 5.31 -16.84
CA ASP A 391 -8.72 4.62 -17.05
C ASP A 391 -7.73 5.58 -17.73
N ARG A 392 -7.54 6.79 -17.19
CA ARG A 392 -6.54 7.78 -17.65
C ARG A 392 -5.72 8.36 -16.49
N ILE A 393 -4.46 8.67 -16.79
CA ILE A 393 -3.55 9.34 -15.84
C ILE A 393 -3.83 10.86 -15.81
N PRO A 394 -3.56 11.58 -14.70
CA PRO A 394 -3.67 13.04 -14.67
C PRO A 394 -2.87 13.72 -15.79
N GLU A 395 -3.45 14.75 -16.39
CA GLU A 395 -2.91 15.44 -17.57
C GLU A 395 -1.46 15.89 -17.38
N TYR A 396 -1.13 16.48 -16.22
CA TYR A 396 0.21 16.97 -15.92
C TYR A 396 1.27 15.86 -16.00
N MET A 397 0.92 14.59 -15.77
CA MET A 397 1.86 13.49 -15.91
C MET A 397 2.16 13.14 -17.37
N ARG A 398 1.32 13.55 -18.32
CA ARG A 398 1.55 13.39 -19.77
C ARG A 398 2.29 14.57 -20.38
N THR A 399 2.31 15.73 -19.71
CA THR A 399 2.85 16.97 -20.26
C THR A 399 4.07 17.50 -19.52
N GLU A 400 4.18 17.28 -18.21
CA GLU A 400 5.30 17.76 -17.40
C GLU A 400 6.42 16.69 -17.31
N PRO A 401 7.61 16.97 -17.86
CA PRO A 401 8.77 16.08 -17.74
C PRO A 401 9.18 15.87 -16.27
N LEU A 402 9.53 14.64 -15.90
CA LEU A 402 9.99 14.29 -14.55
C LEU A 402 11.52 14.18 -14.48
N PRO A 403 12.24 15.07 -13.79
CA PRO A 403 13.65 14.88 -13.49
C PRO A 403 13.90 13.60 -12.67
N PRO A 404 15.01 12.87 -12.89
CA PRO A 404 16.16 13.24 -13.72
C PRO A 404 16.04 12.83 -15.19
N HIS A 405 15.13 11.91 -15.52
CA HIS A 405 15.02 11.36 -16.89
C HIS A 405 14.30 12.28 -17.86
N ASN A 406 13.54 13.25 -17.34
CA ASN A 406 12.66 14.15 -18.07
C ASN A 406 11.64 13.40 -18.94
N SER A 407 11.17 12.24 -18.47
CA SER A 407 10.13 11.45 -19.12
C SER A 407 8.73 11.94 -18.70
N VAL A 408 7.73 11.68 -19.56
CA VAL A 408 6.30 11.88 -19.30
C VAL A 408 5.57 10.56 -19.49
N TYR A 409 4.43 10.33 -18.84
CA TYR A 409 3.66 9.10 -19.01
C TYR A 409 2.99 9.07 -20.37
N ASP A 410 3.43 8.14 -21.20
CA ASP A 410 3.28 8.15 -22.66
C ASP A 410 2.72 6.83 -23.19
N ALA A 411 2.16 5.98 -22.33
CA ALA A 411 1.39 4.82 -22.76
C ALA A 411 0.25 5.26 -23.70
N ALA A 412 0.11 4.55 -24.82
CA ALA A 412 -0.94 4.82 -25.79
C ALA A 412 -2.30 4.41 -25.21
N GLU A 413 -3.31 5.28 -25.37
CA GLU A 413 -4.65 5.00 -24.86
C GLU A 413 -5.26 3.71 -25.43
N SER A 414 -4.98 3.40 -26.70
CA SER A 414 -5.40 2.15 -27.33
C SER A 414 -4.83 0.90 -26.64
N ASP A 415 -3.60 0.98 -26.13
CA ASP A 415 -2.96 -0.14 -25.43
C ASP A 415 -3.60 -0.32 -24.04
N LEU A 416 -3.94 0.79 -23.37
CA LEU A 416 -4.63 0.78 -22.09
C LEU A 416 -6.06 0.23 -22.22
N ASP A 417 -6.80 0.68 -23.24
CA ASP A 417 -8.19 0.26 -23.47
C ASP A 417 -8.31 -1.22 -23.88
N SER A 418 -7.24 -1.78 -24.46
CA SER A 418 -7.20 -3.17 -24.90
C SER A 418 -6.43 -4.11 -23.97
N ILE A 419 -5.85 -3.63 -22.86
CA ILE A 419 -5.01 -4.44 -21.96
C ILE A 419 -5.71 -5.70 -21.43
N PHE A 420 -7.04 -5.68 -21.36
CA PHE A 420 -7.88 -6.73 -20.81
C PHE A 420 -8.82 -7.36 -21.87
N ASN A 421 -8.30 -7.56 -23.08
CA ASN A 421 -8.96 -8.26 -24.20
C ASN A 421 -8.65 -9.77 -24.19
N TRP A 422 -9.15 -10.49 -23.19
CA TRP A 422 -9.02 -11.96 -23.15
C TRP A 422 -10.02 -12.68 -24.06
#